data_AF-A0A164P473-F1
#
_entry.id   AF-A0A164P473-F1
#
_cell.length_a   1.000
_cell.length_b   1.000
_cell.length_c   1.000
_cell.angle_alpha   90.00
_cell.angle_beta   90.00
_cell.angle_gamma   90.00
#
_symmetry.space_group_name_H-M   'P 1'
#
loop_
_entity.id
_entity.type
_entity.pdbx_description
1 polymer ?
#
loop_
_entity_poly.entity_id
_entity_poly.type
_entity_poly.pdbx_seq_one_letter_code
_entity_poly.pdbx_strand_id
1 'polypeptide(L)'
;MDPDAATVLRQLGGDSDGFVARRITPRIADEADLILTMTARHRDAVLAVAPRKLRTTFTLLEAVALAEASGARTIAEIADARSRHTVAALDIDDPYRRELEVYEQIGQQIADAVPRILHLL
;
A
#
# COMPACT_ATOMS: atom_id res chain seq x y z
N MET A 1 -15.00 2.47 9.86
CA MET A 1 -14.61 2.57 8.44
C MET A 1 -15.59 3.51 7.75
N ASP A 2 -15.22 4.13 6.65
CA ASP A 2 -16.18 4.86 5.82
C ASP A 2 -17.26 3.88 5.26
N PRO A 3 -18.56 4.24 5.21
CA PRO A 3 -19.62 3.31 4.82
C PRO A 3 -19.51 2.76 3.39
N ASP A 4 -19.09 3.60 2.43
CA ASP A 4 -18.96 3.18 1.03
C ASP A 4 -17.74 2.28 0.86
N ALA A 5 -16.62 2.62 1.51
CA ALA A 5 -15.45 1.73 1.57
C ALA A 5 -15.79 0.36 2.21
N ALA A 6 -16.59 0.34 3.28
CA ALA A 6 -17.01 -0.91 3.92
C ALA A 6 -17.92 -1.74 3.01
N THR A 7 -18.79 -1.09 2.24
CA THR A 7 -19.66 -1.75 1.25
C THR A 7 -18.84 -2.43 0.17
N VAL A 8 -17.91 -1.69 -0.45
CA VAL A 8 -17.02 -2.23 -1.49
C VAL A 8 -16.13 -3.35 -0.95
N LEU A 9 -15.57 -3.19 0.26
CA LEU A 9 -14.75 -4.24 0.89
C LEU A 9 -15.52 -5.56 1.04
N ARG A 10 -16.77 -5.51 1.49
CA ARG A 10 -17.62 -6.71 1.63
C ARG A 10 -17.99 -7.34 0.30
N GLN A 11 -18.25 -6.53 -0.73
CA GLN A 11 -18.50 -7.02 -2.09
C GLN A 11 -17.29 -7.76 -2.66
N LEU A 12 -16.08 -7.30 -2.32
CA LEU A 12 -14.81 -7.96 -2.67
C LEU A 12 -14.47 -9.16 -1.76
N GLY A 13 -15.34 -9.52 -0.81
CA GLY A 13 -15.19 -10.66 0.08
C GLY A 13 -14.40 -10.40 1.37
N GLY A 14 -14.08 -9.14 1.68
CA GLY A 14 -13.43 -8.75 2.93
C GLY A 14 -14.41 -8.48 4.08
N ASP A 15 -13.86 -8.30 5.29
CA ASP A 15 -14.60 -7.94 6.49
C ASP A 15 -14.19 -6.54 6.98
N SER A 16 -15.19 -5.69 7.24
CA SER A 16 -15.03 -4.32 7.73
C SER A 16 -15.09 -4.21 9.25
N ASP A 17 -15.55 -5.26 9.93
CA ASP A 17 -15.88 -5.21 11.35
C ASP A 17 -14.63 -5.07 12.21
N GLY A 18 -14.75 -4.32 13.30
CA GLY A 18 -13.61 -4.02 14.19
C GLY A 18 -12.59 -3.02 13.63
N PHE A 19 -12.78 -2.47 12.43
CA PHE A 19 -11.89 -1.43 11.92
C PHE A 19 -11.95 -0.16 12.79
N VAL A 20 -10.79 0.22 13.33
CA VAL A 20 -10.58 1.48 14.03
C VAL A 20 -9.39 2.22 13.41
N ALA A 21 -9.61 3.46 13.00
CA ALA A 21 -8.54 4.31 12.46
C ALA A 21 -7.48 4.56 13.53
N ARG A 22 -6.21 4.40 13.16
CA ARG A 22 -5.05 4.59 14.05
C ARG A 22 -4.04 5.50 13.37
N ARG A 23 -3.49 6.43 14.14
CA ARG A 23 -2.42 7.31 13.64
C ARG A 23 -1.11 6.53 13.59
N ILE A 24 -0.37 6.67 12.50
CA ILE A 24 1.00 6.13 12.42
C ILE A 24 1.88 6.78 13.50
N THR A 25 2.67 5.96 14.18
CA THR A 25 3.65 6.39 15.19
C THR A 25 4.97 5.68 14.91
N PRO A 26 6.12 6.17 15.42
CA PRO A 26 7.40 5.48 15.28
C PRO A 26 7.30 4.01 15.73
N ARG A 27 6.66 3.75 16.88
CA ARG A 27 6.47 2.39 17.39
C ARG A 27 5.71 1.48 16.42
N ILE A 28 4.59 1.95 15.86
CA ILE A 28 3.80 1.17 14.88
C ILE A 28 4.63 0.91 13.61
N ALA A 29 5.37 1.90 13.14
CA ALA A 29 6.23 1.75 11.97
C ALA A 29 7.39 0.77 12.23
N ASP A 30 8.02 0.84 13.41
CA ASP A 30 9.14 -0.01 13.81
C ASP A 30 8.75 -1.49 13.94
N GLU A 31 7.52 -1.77 14.39
CA GLU A 31 6.97 -3.12 14.50
C GLU A 31 6.63 -3.77 13.15
N ALA A 32 6.52 -3.01 12.06
CA ALA A 32 6.12 -3.55 10.75
C ALA A 32 7.34 -4.03 9.93
N ASP A 33 7.28 -5.25 9.42
CA ASP A 33 8.30 -5.81 8.50
C ASP A 33 8.20 -5.21 7.09
N LEU A 34 7.00 -4.80 6.68
CA LEU A 34 6.69 -4.14 5.42
C LEU A 34 5.63 -3.06 5.65
N ILE A 35 5.83 -1.88 5.06
CA ILE A 35 4.87 -0.77 5.10
C ILE A 35 4.48 -0.42 3.66
N LEU A 36 3.19 -0.54 3.35
CA LEU A 36 2.62 -0.20 2.06
C LEU A 36 1.73 1.02 2.21
N THR A 37 2.07 2.10 1.50
CA THR A 37 1.29 3.33 1.52
C THR A 37 0.48 3.50 0.25
N MET A 38 -0.63 4.24 0.31
CA MET A 38 -1.44 4.50 -0.89
C MET A 38 -0.79 5.53 -1.82
N THR A 39 0.02 6.46 -1.28
CA THR A 39 0.65 7.53 -2.06
C THR A 39 2.11 7.77 -1.65
N ALA A 40 2.87 8.43 -2.50
CA ALA A 40 4.22 8.89 -2.19
C ALA A 40 4.23 9.85 -0.99
N ARG A 41 3.23 10.75 -0.89
CA ARG A 41 3.09 11.65 0.27
C ARG A 41 2.91 10.87 1.58
N HIS A 42 2.15 9.78 1.55
CA HIS A 42 2.00 8.90 2.72
C HIS A 42 3.32 8.20 3.06
N ARG A 43 4.06 7.72 2.06
CA ARG A 43 5.40 7.14 2.25
C ARG A 43 6.33 8.15 2.94
N ASP A 44 6.38 9.38 2.46
CA ASP A 44 7.23 10.42 3.02
C ASP A 44 6.84 10.74 4.47
N ALA A 45 5.53 10.75 4.79
CA ALA A 45 5.05 10.92 6.16
C ALA A 45 5.47 9.78 7.09
N VAL A 46 5.48 8.53 6.60
CA VAL A 46 6.02 7.38 7.36
C VAL A 46 7.52 7.55 7.59
N LEU A 47 8.28 7.88 6.54
CA LEU A 47 9.73 8.02 6.63
C LEU A 47 10.18 9.23 7.48
N ALA A 48 9.34 10.26 7.59
CA ALA A 48 9.58 11.36 8.51
C ALA A 48 9.60 10.92 9.99
N VAL A 49 8.78 9.93 10.35
CA VAL A 49 8.71 9.41 11.74
C VAL A 49 9.55 8.15 11.97
N ALA A 50 9.87 7.41 10.90
CA ALA A 50 10.69 6.19 10.94
C ALA A 50 11.68 6.12 9.76
N PRO A 51 12.73 6.97 9.73
CA PRO A 51 13.66 7.05 8.59
C PRO A 51 14.38 5.74 8.26
N ARG A 52 14.58 4.88 9.26
CA ARG A 52 15.25 3.58 9.13
C ARG A 52 14.44 2.56 8.31
N LYS A 53 13.15 2.80 8.08
CA LYS A 53 12.24 1.93 7.32
C LYS A 53 12.26 2.19 5.81
N LEU A 54 13.19 3.00 5.28
CA LEU A 54 13.30 3.31 3.84
C LEU A 54 13.32 2.05 2.95
N ARG A 55 14.02 1.01 3.40
CA ARG A 55 14.15 -0.25 2.64
C ARG A 55 12.90 -1.14 2.70
N THR A 56 11.96 -0.86 3.58
CA THR A 56 10.74 -1.66 3.80
C THR A 56 9.47 -0.83 3.67
N THR A 57 9.56 0.41 3.16
CA THR A 57 8.40 1.28 2.93
C THR A 57 8.30 1.59 1.44
N PHE A 58 7.15 1.31 0.84
CA PHE A 58 6.86 1.50 -0.58
C PHE A 58 5.43 2.04 -0.73
N THR A 59 5.11 2.67 -1.86
CA THR A 59 3.69 2.72 -2.24
C THR A 59 3.24 1.34 -2.70
N LEU A 60 1.95 1.02 -2.59
CA LEU A 60 1.42 -0.30 -3.00
C LEU A 60 1.78 -0.60 -4.45
N LEU A 61 1.54 0.35 -5.35
CA LEU A 61 1.78 0.16 -6.78
C LEU A 61 3.28 0.24 -7.13
N GLU A 62 4.08 1.01 -6.40
CA GLU A 62 5.55 0.98 -6.53
C GLU A 62 6.09 -0.43 -6.21
N ALA A 63 5.61 -1.06 -5.12
CA ALA A 63 6.03 -2.40 -4.74
C ALA A 63 5.70 -3.45 -5.81
N VAL A 64 4.48 -3.41 -6.35
CA VAL A 64 4.04 -4.27 -7.47
C VAL A 64 4.96 -4.06 -8.68
N ALA A 65 5.13 -2.82 -9.11
CA ALA A 65 5.91 -2.50 -10.30
C ALA A 65 7.39 -2.92 -10.17
N LEU A 66 8.00 -2.71 -8.99
CA LEU A 66 9.38 -3.14 -8.73
C LEU A 66 9.50 -4.67 -8.70
N ALA A 67 8.55 -5.36 -8.08
CA ALA A 67 8.54 -6.83 -8.04
C ALA A 67 8.44 -7.42 -9.45
N GLU A 68 7.52 -6.91 -10.28
CA GLU A 68 7.34 -7.36 -11.66
C GLU A 68 8.56 -7.03 -12.54
N ALA A 69 9.11 -5.82 -12.44
CA ALA A 69 10.23 -5.37 -13.28
C ALA A 69 11.56 -6.08 -12.95
N SER A 70 11.76 -6.48 -11.69
CA SER A 70 13.00 -7.12 -11.23
C SER A 70 12.90 -8.63 -11.07
N GLY A 71 11.69 -9.20 -11.04
CA GLY A 71 11.46 -10.59 -10.67
C GLY A 71 11.73 -10.88 -9.20
N ALA A 72 11.72 -9.85 -8.34
CA ALA A 72 12.00 -9.99 -6.92
C ALA A 72 11.01 -10.92 -6.22
N ARG A 73 11.55 -11.71 -5.29
CA ARG A 73 10.85 -12.68 -4.46
C ARG A 73 10.93 -12.34 -2.97
N THR A 74 11.66 -11.30 -2.61
CA THR A 74 11.79 -10.83 -1.23
C THR A 74 11.69 -9.32 -1.12
N ILE A 75 11.35 -8.83 0.08
CA ILE A 75 11.34 -7.39 0.41
C ILE A 75 12.73 -6.76 0.20
N ALA A 76 13.81 -7.50 0.49
CA ALA A 76 15.16 -6.99 0.29
C ALA A 76 15.48 -6.78 -1.20
N GLU A 77 15.05 -7.69 -2.07
CA GLU A 77 15.27 -7.61 -3.50
C GLU A 77 14.51 -6.45 -4.16
N ILE A 78 13.25 -6.19 -3.76
CA ILE A 78 12.52 -5.00 -4.25
C ILE A 78 13.21 -3.69 -3.79
N ALA A 79 13.76 -3.66 -2.58
CA ALA A 79 14.49 -2.50 -2.07
C ALA A 79 15.75 -2.22 -2.91
N ASP A 80 16.46 -3.28 -3.29
CA ASP A 80 17.64 -3.19 -4.14
C ASP A 80 17.27 -2.87 -5.60
N ALA A 81 16.10 -3.30 -6.07
CA ALA A 81 15.58 -3.00 -7.40
C ALA A 81 15.29 -1.50 -7.58
N ARG A 82 14.93 -0.78 -6.51
CA ARG A 82 14.61 0.66 -6.57
C ARG A 82 15.71 1.54 -7.18
N SER A 83 16.99 1.14 -7.07
CA SER A 83 18.11 1.88 -7.67
C SER A 83 18.42 1.46 -9.12
N ARG A 84 17.90 0.31 -9.56
CA ARG A 84 18.19 -0.30 -10.86
C ARG A 84 17.03 -0.21 -11.84
N HIS A 85 15.82 0.04 -11.34
CA HIS A 85 14.59 0.10 -12.13
C HIS A 85 13.89 1.42 -11.92
N THR A 86 13.53 2.08 -13.02
CA THR A 86 12.64 3.25 -13.00
C THR A 86 11.21 2.76 -13.16
N VAL A 87 10.41 2.90 -12.10
CA VAL A 87 8.97 2.65 -12.14
C VAL A 87 8.23 3.98 -12.07
N ALA A 88 7.05 4.04 -12.71
CA ALA A 88 6.21 5.23 -12.59
C ALA A 88 5.80 5.42 -11.12
N ALA A 89 5.74 6.69 -10.68
CA ALA A 89 5.15 7.03 -9.39
C ALA A 89 3.63 6.82 -9.50
N LEU A 90 3.18 5.62 -9.12
CA LEU A 90 1.78 5.24 -9.13
C LEU A 90 1.22 5.38 -7.72
N ASP A 91 0.34 6.36 -7.57
CA ASP A 91 -0.44 6.60 -6.37
C ASP A 91 -1.84 6.01 -6.54
N ILE A 92 -2.44 5.58 -5.43
CA ILE A 92 -3.86 5.23 -5.34
C ILE A 92 -4.59 6.44 -4.77
N ASP A 93 -5.51 6.98 -5.56
CA ASP A 93 -6.27 8.18 -5.22
C ASP A 93 -7.24 7.93 -4.05
N ASP A 94 -7.52 8.99 -3.29
CA ASP A 94 -8.43 8.96 -2.15
C ASP A 94 -9.89 9.12 -2.64
N PRO A 95 -10.77 8.12 -2.44
CA PRO A 95 -12.16 8.20 -2.86
C PRO A 95 -13.03 9.03 -1.91
N TYR A 96 -12.49 9.57 -0.81
CA TYR A 96 -13.28 10.26 0.21
C TYR A 96 -14.15 11.39 -0.37
N ARG A 97 -15.46 11.33 -0.05
CA ARG A 97 -16.51 12.25 -0.54
C ARG A 97 -16.73 12.20 -2.06
N ARG A 98 -16.38 11.10 -2.71
CA ARG A 98 -16.69 10.84 -4.11
C ARG A 98 -17.89 9.89 -4.22
N GLU A 99 -18.35 9.71 -5.45
CA GLU A 99 -19.42 8.77 -5.80
C GLU A 99 -18.97 7.32 -5.52
N LEU A 100 -19.92 6.41 -5.24
CA LEU A 100 -19.64 4.99 -4.97
C LEU A 100 -18.81 4.31 -6.06
N GLU A 101 -19.02 4.68 -7.33
CA GLU A 101 -18.25 4.14 -8.47
C GLU A 101 -16.73 4.39 -8.30
N VAL A 102 -16.34 5.53 -7.72
CA VAL A 102 -14.92 5.82 -7.45
C VAL A 102 -14.39 4.91 -6.34
N TYR A 103 -15.18 4.62 -5.31
CA TYR A 103 -14.81 3.65 -4.28
C TYR A 103 -14.65 2.25 -4.87
N GLU A 104 -15.53 1.83 -5.76
CA GLU A 104 -15.46 0.52 -6.44
C GLU A 104 -14.19 0.41 -7.29
N GLN A 105 -13.88 1.45 -8.08
CA GLN A 105 -12.66 1.51 -8.90
C GLN A 105 -11.39 1.41 -8.05
N ILE A 106 -11.30 2.20 -6.97
CA ILE A 106 -10.14 2.18 -6.07
C ILE A 106 -10.06 0.86 -5.28
N GLY A 107 -11.19 0.34 -4.82
CA GLY A 107 -11.27 -0.95 -4.14
C GLY A 107 -10.77 -2.08 -5.02
N GLN A 108 -11.19 -2.13 -6.29
CA GLN A 108 -10.74 -3.12 -7.25
C GLN A 108 -9.23 -2.97 -7.55
N GLN A 109 -8.74 -1.75 -7.71
CA GLN A 109 -7.31 -1.49 -7.92
C GLN A 109 -6.45 -2.03 -6.77
N ILE A 110 -6.89 -1.84 -5.52
CA ILE A 110 -6.22 -2.39 -4.34
C ILE A 110 -6.30 -3.92 -4.35
N ALA A 111 -7.49 -4.49 -4.60
CA ALA A 111 -7.71 -5.94 -4.62
C ALA A 111 -6.87 -6.66 -5.69
N ASP A 112 -6.63 -6.02 -6.84
CA ASP A 112 -5.80 -6.57 -7.91
C ASP A 112 -4.30 -6.46 -7.62
N ALA A 113 -3.90 -5.44 -6.84
CA ALA A 113 -2.49 -5.18 -6.52
C ALA A 113 -1.98 -6.06 -5.38
N VAL A 114 -2.78 -6.26 -4.33
CA VAL A 114 -2.35 -6.98 -3.12
C VAL A 114 -1.82 -8.39 -3.42
N PRO A 115 -2.51 -9.27 -4.18
CA PRO A 115 -2.03 -10.62 -4.46
C PRO A 115 -0.65 -10.68 -5.14
N ARG A 116 -0.30 -9.65 -5.91
CA ARG A 116 0.95 -9.58 -6.68
C ARG A 116 2.19 -9.31 -5.84
N ILE A 117 2.02 -9.00 -4.56
CA ILE A 117 3.11 -8.78 -3.62
C ILE A 117 3.07 -9.74 -2.43
N LEU A 118 2.04 -10.59 -2.32
CA LEU A 118 1.94 -11.57 -1.24
C LEU A 118 3.06 -12.61 -1.29
N HIS A 119 3.62 -12.90 -2.47
CA HIS A 119 4.74 -13.83 -2.60
C HIS A 119 6.06 -13.32 -2.02
N LEU A 120 6.09 -12.06 -1.55
CA LEU A 120 7.25 -11.44 -0.89
C LEU A 120 7.26 -11.67 0.63
N LEU A 121 6.17 -12.20 1.20
CA LEU A 121 5.94 -12.45 2.62
C LEU A 121 6.07 -13.95 2.94
#